data_AF-A0A645DAH3-F1
#
_entry.id   AF-A0A645DAH3-F1
#
_cell.length_a   1.000
_cell.length_b   1.000
_cell.length_c   1.000
_cell.angle_alpha   90.00
_cell.angle_beta   90.00
_cell.angle_gamma   90.00
#
_symmetry.space_group_name_H-M   'P 1'
#
loop_
_entity.id
_entity.type
_entity.pdbx_description
1 polymer ?
#
loop_
_entity_poly.entity_id
_entity_poly.type
_entity_poly.pdbx_seq_one_letter_code
_entity_poly.pdbx_strand_id
1 'polypeptide(L)' 'MLELRSRWNSLSSGEQSVLIGVVRGLLNKQIAGELDVSEITIKVRRSQAMRKMEAGSVAELVRMLEKLGIR' A
#
# COMPACT_ATOMS: atom_id res chain seq x y z
N MET A 1 10.64 2.80 14.66
CA MET A 1 11.02 3.36 13.35
C MET A 1 11.71 2.33 12.45
N LEU A 2 12.74 1.61 12.92
CA LEU A 2 13.44 0.58 12.14
C LEU A 2 12.51 -0.55 11.65
N GLU A 3 11.65 -1.09 12.51
CA GLU A 3 10.70 -2.15 12.14
C GLU A 3 9.72 -1.71 11.05
N LEU A 4 9.14 -0.51 11.18
CA LEU A 4 8.21 0.02 10.20
C LEU A 4 8.87 0.24 8.82
N ARG A 5 10.12 0.72 8.81
CA ARG A 5 10.91 0.86 7.59
C ARG A 5 11.25 -0.51 7.00
N SER A 6 11.55 -1.51 7.84
CA SER A 6 11.75 -2.90 7.40
C SER A 6 10.51 -3.48 6.72
N ARG A 7 9.32 -3.30 7.32
CA ARG A 7 8.04 -3.71 6.71
C ARG A 7 7.83 -3.03 5.35
N TRP A 8 8.06 -1.73 5.26
CA TRP A 8 7.98 -1.00 4.00
C TRP A 8 8.97 -1.54 2.94
N ASN A 9 10.20 -1.83 3.34
CA ASN A 9 11.23 -2.37 2.46
C ASN A 9 10.95 -3.84 2.04
N SER A 10 10.12 -4.57 2.78
CA SER A 10 9.67 -5.92 2.42
C SER A 10 8.60 -5.95 1.30
N LEU A 11 8.04 -4.78 0.99
CA LEU A 11 7.09 -4.60 -0.10
C LEU A 11 7.83 -4.56 -1.44
N SER A 12 7.28 -5.25 -2.43
CA SER A 12 7.64 -5.04 -3.83
C SER A 12 7.24 -3.63 -4.29
N SER A 13 7.87 -3.15 -5.37
CA SER A 13 7.52 -1.87 -5.99
C SER A 13 6.03 -1.77 -6.34
N GLY A 14 5.42 -2.87 -6.81
CA GLY A 14 3.99 -2.94 -7.09
C GLY A 14 3.11 -2.84 -5.84
N GLU A 15 3.52 -3.47 -4.73
CA GLU A 15 2.81 -3.35 -3.44
C GLU A 15 2.92 -1.93 -2.88
N GLN A 16 4.10 -1.31 -2.94
CA GLN A 16 4.30 0.10 -2.51
C GLN A 16 3.40 1.05 -3.31
N SER A 17 3.38 0.89 -4.65
CA SER A 17 2.55 1.72 -5.53
C SER A 17 1.07 1.59 -5.20
N VAL A 18 0.60 0.37 -4.91
CA VAL A 18 -0.78 0.12 -4.47
C VAL A 18 -1.08 0.81 -3.14
N LEU A 19 -0.21 0.70 -2.14
CA LEU A 19 -0.45 1.34 -0.84
C LEU A 19 -0.44 2.87 -0.91
N ILE A 20 0.42 3.46 -1.76
CA ILE A 20 0.42 4.90 -2.03
C ILE A 20 -0.93 5.33 -2.63
N GLY A 21 -1.45 4.59 -3.62
CA GLY A 21 -2.78 4.87 -4.19
C GLY A 21 -3.90 4.75 -3.14
N VAL A 22 -3.84 3.74 -2.27
CA VAL A 22 -4.81 3.55 -1.18
C VAL A 22 -4.78 4.73 -0.18
N VAL A 23 -3.61 5.19 0.23
CA VAL A 23 -3.46 6.33 1.16
C VAL A 23 -3.89 7.65 0.52
N ARG A 24 -3.78 7.78 -0.80
CA ARG A 24 -4.35 8.88 -1.59
C ARG A 24 -5.87 8.81 -1.74
N GLY A 25 -6.52 7.77 -1.25
CA GLY A 25 -7.97 7.58 -1.33
C GLY A 25 -8.47 7.08 -2.69
N LEU A 26 -7.57 6.55 -3.54
CA LEU A 26 -7.95 6.01 -4.84
C LEU A 26 -8.70 4.68 -4.70
N LEU A 27 -9.69 4.48 -5.58
CA LEU A 27 -10.39 3.21 -5.72
C LEU A 27 -9.48 2.17 -6.39
N ASN A 28 -9.68 0.88 -6.10
CA ASN A 28 -8.92 -0.21 -6.73
C ASN A 28 -8.93 -0.09 -8.27
N LYS A 29 -10.06 0.32 -8.87
CA LYS A 29 -10.21 0.53 -10.32
C LYS A 29 -9.31 1.67 -10.86
N GLN A 30 -9.14 2.74 -10.09
CA GLN A 30 -8.28 3.86 -10.48
C GLN A 30 -6.81 3.46 -10.39
N ILE A 31 -6.41 2.82 -9.29
CA ILE A 31 -5.04 2.29 -9.11
C ILE A 31 -4.71 1.27 -10.21
N ALA A 32 -5.67 0.41 -10.58
CA ALA A 32 -5.51 -0.54 -11.68
C ALA A 32 -5.20 0.16 -13.01
N GLY A 33 -5.92 1.24 -13.32
CA GLY A 33 -5.67 2.06 -14.51
C GLY A 33 -4.33 2.77 -14.48
N GLU A 34 -3.90 3.31 -13.33
CA GLU A 34 -2.59 3.96 -13.19
C GLU A 34 -1.42 3.00 -13.34
N LEU A 35 -1.59 1.75 -12.89
CA LEU A 35 -0.53 0.73 -12.89
C LEU A 35 -0.59 -0.22 -14.10
N ASP A 36 -1.50 0.00 -15.04
CA ASP A 36 -1.76 -0.86 -16.21
C ASP A 36 -1.88 -2.36 -15.85
N VAL A 37 -2.70 -2.65 -14.83
CA VAL A 37 -3.00 -4.01 -14.38
C VAL A 37 -4.49 -4.19 -14.15
N SER A 38 -4.92 -5.44 -14.00
CA SER A 38 -6.31 -5.74 -13.65
C SER A 38 -6.66 -5.31 -12.21
N GLU A 39 -7.94 -4.99 -11.96
CA GLU A 39 -8.43 -4.69 -10.61
C GLU A 39 -8.23 -5.87 -9.64
N ILE A 40 -8.29 -7.12 -10.14
CA ILE A 40 -8.03 -8.31 -9.30
C ILE A 40 -6.57 -8.35 -8.85
N THR A 41 -5.62 -7.96 -9.71
CA THR A 41 -4.21 -7.82 -9.33
C THR A 41 -4.03 -6.81 -8.20
N ILE A 42 -4.77 -5.69 -8.23
CA ILE A 42 -4.76 -4.68 -7.16
C ILE A 42 -5.30 -5.27 -5.86
N LYS A 43 -6.42 -6.00 -5.88
CA LYS A 43 -6.98 -6.63 -4.68
C LYS A 43 -5.99 -7.59 -4.02
N VAL A 44 -5.32 -8.42 -4.81
CA VAL A 44 -4.30 -9.37 -4.32
C VAL A 44 -3.10 -8.62 -3.73
N ARG A 45 -2.52 -7.68 -4.48
CA ARG A 45 -1.36 -6.88 -4.01
C ARG A 45 -1.70 -6.08 -2.75
N ARG A 46 -2.89 -5.46 -2.71
CA ARG A 46 -3.36 -4.72 -1.53
C ARG A 46 -3.45 -5.62 -0.30
N SER A 47 -4.06 -6.80 -0.42
CA SER A 47 -4.17 -7.75 0.69
C SER A 47 -2.79 -8.18 1.22
N GLN A 48 -1.88 -8.53 0.32
CA GLN A 48 -0.51 -8.91 0.66
C GLN A 48 0.26 -7.76 1.32
N ALA A 49 0.16 -6.55 0.75
CA ALA A 49 0.84 -5.36 1.24
C ALA A 49 0.31 -4.93 2.62
N MET A 50 -1.01 -4.93 2.84
CA MET A 50 -1.62 -4.66 4.15
C MET A 50 -1.14 -5.67 5.20
N ARG A 51 -1.07 -6.96 4.86
CA ARG A 51 -0.53 -8.01 5.74
C ARG A 51 0.95 -7.78 6.07
N LYS A 52 1.80 -7.46 5.08
CA LYS A 52 3.23 -7.19 5.28
C LYS A 52 3.49 -5.92 6.11
N MET A 53 2.65 -4.91 5.95
CA MET A 53 2.68 -3.70 6.79
C MET A 53 2.12 -3.95 8.19
N GLU A 54 1.42 -5.08 8.39
CA GLU A 54 0.61 -5.39 9.56
C GLU A 54 -0.40 -4.26 9.87
N ALA A 55 -0.97 -3.68 8.81
CA ALA A 55 -2.00 -2.65 8.94
C ALA A 55 -3.39 -3.32 8.98
N GLY A 56 -4.12 -3.13 10.07
CA GLY A 56 -5.50 -3.61 10.24
C GLY A 56 -6.54 -2.71 9.59
N SER A 57 -6.18 -1.48 9.22
CA SER A 57 -7.08 -0.54 8.56
C SER A 57 -6.35 0.44 7.65
N VAL A 58 -7.09 1.08 6.72
CA VAL A 58 -6.53 2.15 5.88
C VAL A 58 -6.08 3.34 6.74
N ALA A 59 -6.82 3.70 7.79
CA ALA A 59 -6.43 4.79 8.69
C ALA A 59 -5.12 4.49 9.43
N GLU A 60 -4.89 3.24 9.81
CA GLU A 60 -3.61 2.80 10.38
C GLU A 60 -2.48 2.88 9.35
N LEU A 61 -2.72 2.43 8.12
CA LEU A 61 -1.77 2.53 7.03
C LEU A 61 -1.36 4.00 6.76
N VAL A 62 -2.31 4.93 6.74
CA VAL A 62 -2.04 6.37 6.58
C VAL A 62 -1.06 6.85 7.66
N ARG A 63 -1.36 6.58 8.94
CA ARG A 63 -0.47 6.95 10.06
C ARG A 63 0.92 6.31 9.96
N MET A 64 1.01 5.08 9.45
CA MET A 64 2.27 4.39 9.22
C MET A 64 3.10 5.07 8.13
N LEU A 65 2.50 5.40 6.99
CA LEU A 65 3.20 6.06 5.88
C LEU A 65 3.62 7.49 6.22
N GLU A 66 2.80 8.23 6.97
CA GLU A 66 3.14 9.55 7.49
C GLU A 66 4.40 9.50 8.38
N LYS A 67 4.50 8.51 9.29
CA LYS A 67 5.71 8.29 10.11
C LYS A 67 6.95 7.99 9.27
N LEU A 68 6.78 7.38 8.09
CA LEU A 68 7.86 7.10 7.16
C LEU A 68 8.19 8.28 6.22
N GLY A 69 7.42 9.37 6.26
CA GLY A 69 7.54 10.51 5.37
C GLY A 69 7.03 10.26 3.95
N ILE A 70 6.14 9.28 3.76
CA ILE A 70 5.57 8.89 2.46
C ILE A 70 4.15 9.45 2.37
N ARG A 71 3.85 10.19 1.30
CA ARG A 71 2.54 10.83 1.03
C ARG A 71 2.09 10.57 -0.39
#